data_AF-A0A7G1INF7-F1
#
_entry.id   AF-A0A7G1INF7-F1
#
_cell.length_a   1.000
_cell.length_b   1.000
_cell.length_c   1.000
_cell.angle_alpha   90.00
_cell.angle_beta   90.00
_cell.angle_gamma   90.00
#
_symmetry.space_group_name_H-M   'P 1'
#
loop_
_entity.id
_entity.type
_entity.pdbx_description
1 polymer ?
#
loop_
_entity_poly.entity_id
_entity_poly.type
_entity_poly.pdbx_seq_one_letter_code
_entity_poly.pdbx_strand_id
1 'polypeptide(L)'
;MSRRASRSRERCLPSCWVRTFVLLVAAALALLAGSPGIASADGGRPQANPEQRAAAMIRPAVLYLAAQAHGQVRLPDGQMLSLFGEGSGIPFTATWTCTAFVVNPDGWVATAGHCVDPETAKQLILKRAASEYVAHFPDSPVGHNPGATLDWLTKNARVEGQTPTVGPR
;
A
#
# COMPACT_ATOMS: atom_id res chain seq x y z
N MET A 1 75.30 44.87 33.26
CA MET A 1 74.51 44.70 32.01
C MET A 1 73.13 45.34 32.28
N SER A 2 72.92 46.63 32.04
CA SER A 2 72.69 47.37 30.79
C SER A 2 71.21 47.37 30.33
N ARG A 3 70.63 48.59 30.40
CA ARG A 3 69.56 49.20 29.58
C ARG A 3 68.07 49.00 29.93
N ARG A 4 67.56 50.02 30.64
CA ARG A 4 66.65 51.10 30.16
C ARG A 4 65.46 50.67 29.28
N ALA A 5 64.27 50.91 29.83
CA ALA A 5 62.98 50.93 29.15
C ALA A 5 62.91 52.00 28.04
N SER A 6 62.19 51.67 26.97
CA SER A 6 61.68 52.61 25.96
C SER A 6 60.21 52.26 25.69
N ARG A 7 59.34 53.24 25.85
CA ARG A 7 57.89 53.21 25.59
C ARG A 7 57.67 53.77 24.18
N SER A 8 56.95 53.08 23.31
CA SER A 8 56.38 53.68 22.10
C SER A 8 54.85 53.77 22.21
N ARG A 9 54.38 55.00 22.02
CA ARG A 9 52.99 55.46 21.97
C ARG A 9 52.14 54.65 21.00
N GLU A 10 50.96 54.23 21.44
CA GLU A 10 49.82 54.02 20.57
C GLU A 10 48.76 55.08 20.83
N ARG A 11 48.33 55.72 19.73
CA ARG A 11 47.39 56.82 19.68
C ARG A 11 45.98 56.28 19.98
N CYS A 12 45.36 56.78 21.05
CA CYS A 12 43.93 56.62 21.27
C CYS A 12 43.15 57.39 20.19
N LEU A 13 42.41 56.68 19.34
CA LEU A 13 41.23 57.23 18.67
C LEU A 13 40.01 56.99 19.58
N PRO A 14 39.04 57.92 19.61
CA PRO A 14 38.00 57.97 20.63
C PRO A 14 37.01 56.82 20.44
N SER A 15 37.19 55.77 21.26
CA SER A 15 36.39 54.54 21.33
C SER A 15 34.87 54.77 21.42
N CYS A 16 34.42 55.94 21.90
CA CYS A 16 33.00 56.25 22.03
C CYS A 16 32.26 56.34 20.70
N TRP A 17 32.84 56.96 19.67
CA TRP A 17 32.15 57.23 18.41
C TRP A 17 31.98 55.99 17.53
N VAL A 18 32.96 55.08 17.58
CA VAL A 18 32.88 53.80 16.88
C VAL A 18 31.83 52.89 17.53
N ARG A 19 31.72 52.92 18.85
CA ARG A 19 30.74 52.12 19.59
C ARG A 19 29.31 52.56 19.34
N THR A 20 29.03 53.85 19.32
CA THR A 20 27.68 54.36 18.98
C THR A 20 27.30 54.08 17.54
N PHE A 21 28.24 54.17 16.59
CA PHE A 21 27.97 53.84 15.19
C PHE A 21 27.67 52.35 15.00
N VAL A 22 28.44 51.47 15.65
CA VAL A 22 28.21 50.01 15.62
C VAL A 22 26.86 49.64 16.26
N LEU A 23 26.47 50.29 17.36
CA LEU A 23 25.18 50.04 18.00
C LEU A 23 23.99 50.50 17.15
N LEU A 24 24.12 51.65 16.46
CA LEU A 24 23.09 52.14 15.54
C LEU A 24 22.94 51.24 14.30
N VAL A 25 24.05 50.75 13.76
CA VAL A 25 24.04 49.80 12.63
C VAL A 25 23.43 48.45 13.06
N ALA A 26 23.75 47.95 14.26
CA ALA A 26 23.17 46.72 14.79
C ALA A 26 21.66 46.86 15.05
N ALA A 27 21.20 48.00 15.58
CA ALA A 27 19.77 48.27 15.77
C ALA A 27 19.03 48.39 14.42
N ALA A 28 19.64 49.03 13.42
CA ALA A 28 19.07 49.12 12.07
C ALA A 28 18.99 47.74 11.40
N LEU A 29 20.01 46.89 11.55
CA LEU A 29 20.00 45.50 11.05
C LEU A 29 18.95 44.64 11.75
N ALA A 30 18.72 44.82 13.05
CA ALA A 30 17.67 44.12 13.79
C ALA A 30 16.26 44.53 13.34
N LEU A 31 16.06 45.77 12.91
CA LEU A 31 14.80 46.25 12.32
C LEU A 31 14.60 45.78 10.87
N LEU A 32 15.70 45.52 10.13
CA LEU A 32 15.69 44.96 8.77
C LEU A 32 15.53 43.43 8.75
N ALA A 33 15.78 42.74 9.86
CA ALA A 33 15.36 41.35 10.08
C ALA A 33 13.85 41.26 10.39
N GLY A 34 13.07 42.07 9.66
CA GLY A 34 11.63 42.12 9.73
C GLY A 34 11.05 40.72 9.62
N SER A 35 10.10 40.47 10.52
CA SER A 35 9.07 39.44 10.54
C SER A 35 9.10 38.49 9.33
N PRO A 36 9.20 37.16 9.51
CA PRO A 36 8.97 36.24 8.40
C PRO A 36 7.60 36.58 7.82
N GLY A 37 7.61 37.20 6.64
CA GLY A 37 6.38 37.52 5.93
C GLY A 37 5.68 36.19 5.68
N ILE A 38 4.52 36.01 6.28
CA ILE A 38 3.66 34.87 5.95
C ILE A 38 3.23 35.11 4.51
N ALA A 39 3.91 34.48 3.57
CA ALA A 39 3.46 34.42 2.19
C ALA A 39 2.18 33.58 2.17
N SER A 40 1.02 34.20 2.44
CA SER A 40 -0.27 33.58 2.15
C SER A 40 -0.49 33.66 0.64
N ALA A 41 0.07 32.67 -0.05
CA ALA A 41 -0.35 32.31 -1.40
C ALA A 41 -1.48 31.26 -1.32
N ASP A 42 -2.48 31.51 -0.47
CA ASP A 42 -3.63 30.59 -0.36
C ASP A 42 -4.71 30.88 -1.42
N GLY A 43 -4.63 32.02 -2.12
CA GLY A 43 -5.61 32.42 -3.15
C GLY A 43 -5.47 31.72 -4.51
N GLY A 44 -4.47 30.85 -4.70
CA GLY A 44 -4.18 30.21 -5.99
C GLY A 44 -4.21 28.69 -5.98
N ARG A 45 -4.28 28.04 -4.81
CA ARG A 45 -4.46 26.59 -4.74
C ARG A 45 -5.95 26.27 -4.90
N PRO A 46 -6.33 25.38 -5.82
CA PRO A 46 -7.71 24.91 -5.90
C PRO A 46 -8.14 24.42 -4.52
N GLN A 47 -9.14 25.08 -3.93
CA GLN A 47 -9.71 24.64 -2.67
C GLN A 47 -10.31 23.25 -2.90
N ALA A 48 -9.99 22.30 -2.01
CA ALA A 48 -10.49 20.95 -2.15
C ALA A 48 -12.02 20.97 -2.18
N ASN A 49 -12.61 20.36 -3.21
CA ASN A 49 -14.06 20.19 -3.25
C ASN A 49 -14.51 19.25 -2.11
N PRO A 50 -15.82 19.21 -1.78
CA PRO A 50 -16.33 18.37 -0.69
C PRO A 50 -15.88 16.90 -0.80
N GLU A 51 -15.82 16.36 -2.01
CA GLU A 51 -15.42 14.97 -2.29
C GLU A 51 -13.94 14.73 -1.98
N GLN A 52 -13.06 15.65 -2.37
CA GLN A 52 -11.62 15.60 -2.08
C GLN A 52 -11.35 15.69 -0.58
N ARG A 53 -12.10 16.53 0.14
CA ARG A 53 -12.01 16.62 1.60
C ARG A 53 -12.46 15.32 2.25
N ALA A 54 -13.59 14.75 1.81
CA ALA A 54 -14.07 13.46 2.30
C ALA A 54 -13.07 12.33 2.02
N ALA A 55 -12.52 12.27 0.80
CA ALA A 55 -11.48 11.31 0.43
C ALA A 55 -10.22 11.45 1.30
N ALA A 56 -9.75 12.68 1.55
CA ALA A 56 -8.61 12.93 2.41
C ALA A 56 -8.86 12.47 3.85
N MET A 57 -10.09 12.64 4.36
CA MET A 57 -10.47 12.20 5.70
C MET A 57 -10.57 10.68 5.82
N ILE A 58 -11.14 9.97 4.84
CA ILE A 58 -11.35 8.51 4.92
C ILE A 58 -10.11 7.68 4.54
N ARG A 59 -9.21 8.23 3.70
CA ARG A 59 -8.03 7.52 3.18
C ARG A 59 -7.23 6.72 4.22
N PRO A 60 -6.94 7.23 5.44
CA PRO A 60 -6.20 6.47 6.45
C PRO A 60 -6.91 5.20 6.94
N ALA A 61 -8.24 5.14 6.81
CA ALA A 61 -9.05 3.98 7.19
C ALA A 61 -9.25 2.98 6.05
N VAL A 62 -8.85 3.30 4.82
CA VAL A 62 -8.97 2.42 3.64
C VAL A 62 -7.74 1.54 3.55
N LEU A 63 -7.95 0.23 3.40
CA LEU A 63 -6.90 -0.77 3.33
C LEU A 63 -7.02 -1.67 2.11
N TYR A 64 -5.87 -2.19 1.69
CA TYR A 64 -5.75 -3.19 0.65
C TYR A 64 -5.86 -4.59 1.25
N LEU A 65 -6.75 -5.41 0.71
CA LEU A 65 -6.96 -6.79 1.13
C LEU A 65 -6.42 -7.70 0.04
N ALA A 66 -5.38 -8.48 0.35
CA ALA A 66 -4.89 -9.55 -0.49
C ALA A 66 -5.33 -10.88 0.12
N ALA A 67 -6.01 -11.71 -0.68
CA ALA A 67 -6.50 -13.00 -0.26
C ALA A 67 -5.90 -14.11 -1.11
N GLN A 68 -5.72 -15.26 -0.47
CA GLN A 68 -5.19 -16.47 -1.09
C GLN A 68 -5.94 -17.68 -0.55
N ALA A 69 -6.25 -18.61 -1.45
CA ALA A 69 -6.86 -19.88 -1.11
C ALA A 69 -6.19 -21.02 -1.87
N HIS A 70 -6.26 -22.21 -1.27
CA HIS A 70 -5.73 -23.44 -1.84
C HIS A 70 -6.81 -24.50 -1.92
N GLY A 71 -6.85 -25.24 -3.02
CA GLY A 71 -7.76 -26.36 -3.15
C GLY A 71 -7.32 -27.35 -4.21
N GLN A 72 -7.69 -28.61 -4.01
CA GLN A 72 -7.51 -29.67 -4.97
C GLN A 72 -8.79 -29.82 -5.80
N VAL A 73 -8.67 -30.22 -7.06
CA VAL A 73 -9.82 -30.41 -7.95
C VAL A 73 -9.99 -31.91 -8.22
N ARG A 74 -11.09 -32.48 -7.74
CA ARG A 74 -11.49 -33.87 -8.00
C ARG A 74 -12.44 -33.94 -9.18
N LEU A 75 -12.09 -34.74 -10.17
CA LEU A 75 -12.91 -35.04 -11.34
C LEU A 75 -14.02 -36.07 -11.00
N PRO A 76 -15.05 -36.22 -11.85
CA PRO A 76 -16.17 -37.13 -11.59
C PRO A 76 -15.79 -38.61 -11.48
N ASP A 77 -14.71 -39.02 -12.13
CA ASP A 77 -14.13 -40.37 -12.07
C ASP A 77 -13.29 -40.60 -10.80
N GLY A 78 -13.17 -39.59 -9.94
CA GLY A 78 -12.38 -39.62 -8.71
C GLY A 78 -10.92 -39.21 -8.91
N GLN A 79 -10.47 -38.97 -10.15
CA GLN A 79 -9.11 -38.55 -10.41
C GLN A 79 -8.86 -37.14 -9.85
N MET A 80 -7.70 -36.94 -9.23
CA MET A 80 -7.26 -35.62 -8.79
C MET A 80 -6.54 -34.92 -9.94
N LEU A 81 -7.10 -33.80 -10.38
CA LEU A 81 -6.39 -32.92 -11.29
C LEU A 81 -5.24 -32.25 -10.53
N SER A 82 -4.08 -32.18 -11.18
CA SER A 82 -2.82 -31.72 -10.60
C SER A 82 -2.15 -30.76 -11.58
N LEU A 83 -1.46 -29.75 -11.06
CA LEU A 83 -0.66 -28.83 -11.88
C LEU A 83 0.56 -29.46 -12.55
N PHE A 84 1.00 -30.64 -12.10
CA PHE A 84 2.27 -31.24 -12.52
C PHE A 84 2.12 -32.70 -12.97
N GLY A 85 0.96 -33.03 -13.55
CA GLY A 85 0.62 -34.40 -13.90
C GLY A 85 0.09 -35.22 -12.72
N GLU A 86 -0.40 -36.42 -13.02
CA GLU A 86 -1.06 -37.30 -12.05
C GLU A 86 -0.15 -37.60 -10.84
N GLY A 87 -0.73 -37.56 -9.63
CA GLY A 87 -0.05 -37.96 -8.39
C GLY A 87 0.76 -36.89 -7.66
N SER A 88 0.91 -35.65 -8.17
CA SER A 88 1.70 -34.62 -7.45
C SER A 88 1.06 -34.19 -6.12
N GLY A 89 -0.27 -34.27 -6.00
CA GLY A 89 -1.03 -33.84 -4.82
C GLY A 89 -0.94 -32.33 -4.51
N ILE A 90 -0.30 -31.54 -5.36
CA ILE A 90 -0.10 -30.10 -5.14
C ILE A 90 -1.44 -29.37 -5.41
N PRO A 91 -1.95 -28.58 -4.44
CA PRO A 91 -3.20 -27.87 -4.63
C PRO A 91 -3.05 -26.70 -5.60
N PHE A 92 -4.16 -26.36 -6.27
CA PHE A 92 -4.29 -25.11 -7.00
C PHE A 92 -4.30 -23.94 -6.02
N THR A 93 -3.68 -22.84 -6.42
CA THR A 93 -3.67 -21.58 -5.66
C THR A 93 -4.53 -20.56 -6.39
N ALA A 94 -5.49 -19.97 -5.68
CA ALA A 94 -6.23 -18.79 -6.11
C ALA A 94 -5.77 -17.58 -5.30
N THR A 95 -5.55 -16.46 -5.97
CA THR A 95 -5.27 -15.16 -5.34
C THR A 95 -6.21 -14.11 -5.91
N TRP A 96 -6.66 -13.20 -5.06
CA TRP A 96 -7.46 -12.04 -5.46
C TRP A 96 -7.24 -10.89 -4.50
N THR A 97 -7.71 -9.72 -4.92
CA THR A 97 -7.44 -8.47 -4.24
C THR A 97 -8.72 -7.67 -4.14
N CYS A 98 -8.86 -6.97 -3.02
CA CYS A 98 -10.03 -6.17 -2.70
C CYS A 98 -9.62 -4.91 -1.95
N THR A 99 -10.59 -4.02 -1.78
CA THR A 99 -10.48 -2.89 -0.85
C THR A 99 -11.37 -3.16 0.34
N ALA A 100 -10.94 -2.66 1.49
CA ALA A 100 -11.72 -2.71 2.71
C ALA A 100 -11.51 -1.43 3.51
N PHE A 101 -12.29 -1.21 4.55
CA PHE A 101 -12.10 -0.07 5.44
C PHE A 101 -12.45 -0.40 6.88
N VAL A 102 -11.76 0.24 7.81
CA VAL A 102 -12.00 0.08 9.25
C VAL A 102 -13.33 0.76 9.62
N VAL A 103 -14.21 0.03 10.31
CA VAL A 103 -15.54 0.52 10.73
C VAL A 103 -15.61 0.94 12.19
N ASN A 104 -14.68 0.48 13.02
CA ASN A 104 -14.60 0.85 14.45
C ASN A 104 -13.14 0.80 14.97
N PRO A 105 -12.82 1.45 16.11
CA PRO A 105 -11.46 1.47 16.66
C PRO A 105 -10.99 0.11 17.19
N ASP A 106 -11.88 -0.87 17.37
CA ASP A 106 -11.52 -2.23 17.78
C ASP A 106 -10.90 -3.06 16.64
N GLY A 107 -10.81 -2.50 15.43
CA GLY A 107 -10.18 -3.12 14.27
C GLY A 107 -11.12 -3.93 13.39
N TRP A 108 -12.44 -3.77 13.51
CA TRP A 108 -13.37 -4.38 12.57
C TRP A 108 -13.27 -3.74 11.20
N VAL A 109 -13.32 -4.55 10.16
CA VAL A 109 -13.13 -4.14 8.77
C VAL A 109 -14.33 -4.57 7.93
N ALA A 110 -14.86 -3.65 7.13
CA ALA A 110 -15.87 -3.92 6.13
C ALA A 110 -15.24 -4.06 4.73
N THR A 111 -15.73 -5.03 3.98
CA THR A 111 -15.39 -5.25 2.57
C THR A 111 -16.60 -5.80 1.81
N ALA A 112 -16.48 -6.00 0.51
CA ALA A 112 -17.55 -6.63 -0.26
C ALA A 112 -17.64 -8.13 0.08
N GLY A 113 -18.87 -8.68 0.11
CA GLY A 113 -19.08 -10.10 0.45
C GLY A 113 -18.27 -11.06 -0.43
N HIS A 114 -18.18 -10.77 -1.74
CA HIS A 114 -17.41 -11.59 -2.69
C HIS A 114 -15.90 -11.62 -2.40
N CYS A 115 -15.37 -10.71 -1.58
CA CYS A 115 -13.96 -10.71 -1.18
C CYS A 115 -13.64 -11.79 -0.15
N VAL A 116 -14.65 -12.24 0.60
CA VAL A 116 -14.52 -13.24 1.67
C VAL A 116 -15.37 -14.49 1.43
N ASP A 117 -16.11 -14.53 0.32
CA ASP A 117 -16.92 -15.67 -0.10
C ASP A 117 -16.02 -16.84 -0.56
N PRO A 118 -16.12 -18.04 0.05
CA PRO A 118 -15.42 -19.23 -0.41
C PRO A 118 -15.72 -19.61 -1.87
N GLU A 119 -16.87 -19.23 -2.43
CA GLU A 119 -17.19 -19.49 -3.83
C GLU A 119 -16.28 -18.72 -4.79
N THR A 120 -15.82 -17.52 -4.43
CA THR A 120 -14.82 -16.76 -5.21
C THR A 120 -13.53 -17.57 -5.35
N ALA A 121 -13.06 -18.18 -4.26
CA ALA A 121 -11.88 -19.04 -4.28
C ALA A 121 -12.08 -20.27 -5.18
N LYS A 122 -13.23 -20.95 -5.07
CA LYS A 122 -13.56 -22.12 -5.90
C LYS A 122 -13.57 -21.78 -7.38
N GLN A 123 -14.21 -20.68 -7.77
CA GLN A 123 -14.25 -20.25 -9.17
C GLN A 123 -12.86 -19.95 -9.74
N LEU A 124 -12.01 -19.27 -8.97
CA LEU A 124 -10.63 -18.98 -9.39
C LEU A 124 -9.78 -20.24 -9.50
N ILE A 125 -9.94 -21.20 -8.58
CA ILE A 125 -9.30 -22.52 -8.64
C ILE A 125 -9.74 -23.26 -9.90
N LEU A 126 -11.04 -23.35 -10.17
CA LEU A 126 -11.59 -24.03 -11.34
C LEU A 126 -11.14 -23.38 -12.65
N LYS A 127 -11.04 -22.05 -12.69
CA LYS A 127 -10.49 -21.33 -13.84
C LYS A 127 -9.04 -21.72 -14.12
N ARG A 128 -8.20 -21.86 -13.07
CA ARG A 128 -6.82 -22.32 -13.22
C ARG A 128 -6.75 -23.80 -13.63
N ALA A 129 -7.63 -24.63 -13.07
CA ALA A 129 -7.76 -26.05 -13.36
C ALA A 129 -8.22 -26.31 -14.80
N ALA A 130 -9.09 -25.49 -15.38
CA ALA A 130 -9.52 -25.62 -16.76
C ALA A 130 -8.33 -25.60 -17.75
N SER A 131 -7.36 -24.71 -17.53
CA SER A 131 -6.14 -24.67 -18.34
C SER A 131 -5.29 -25.94 -18.20
N GLU A 132 -5.19 -26.50 -16.99
CA GLU A 132 -4.45 -27.76 -16.77
C GLU A 132 -5.18 -28.97 -17.37
N TYR A 133 -6.51 -28.99 -17.28
CA TYR A 133 -7.32 -30.04 -17.87
C TYR A 133 -7.12 -30.11 -19.39
N VAL A 134 -7.16 -28.96 -20.07
CA VAL A 134 -6.88 -28.88 -21.52
C VAL A 134 -5.49 -29.42 -21.86
N ALA A 135 -4.48 -29.13 -21.02
CA ALA A 135 -3.11 -29.60 -21.24
C ALA A 135 -2.97 -31.12 -21.03
N HIS A 136 -3.67 -31.69 -20.06
CA HIS A 136 -3.55 -33.11 -19.71
C HIS A 136 -4.47 -34.03 -20.51
N PHE A 137 -5.60 -33.51 -20.98
CA PHE A 137 -6.62 -34.28 -21.70
C PHE A 137 -6.96 -33.64 -23.05
N PRO A 138 -5.98 -33.52 -23.96
CA PRO A 138 -6.20 -32.88 -25.26
C PRO A 138 -7.27 -33.60 -26.10
N ASP A 139 -7.43 -34.91 -25.93
CA ASP A 139 -8.42 -35.73 -26.63
C ASP A 139 -9.80 -35.73 -25.96
N SER A 140 -9.96 -35.04 -24.83
CA SER A 140 -11.25 -34.96 -24.13
C SER A 140 -12.27 -34.17 -24.95
N PRO A 141 -13.54 -34.61 -25.04
CA PRO A 141 -14.59 -33.86 -25.74
C PRO A 141 -14.75 -32.42 -25.25
N VAL A 142 -14.45 -32.17 -23.97
CA VAL A 142 -14.52 -30.84 -23.33
C VAL A 142 -13.15 -30.14 -23.24
N GLY A 143 -12.06 -30.81 -23.65
CA GLY A 143 -10.68 -30.32 -23.56
C GLY A 143 -10.24 -29.37 -24.68
N HIS A 144 -11.12 -28.99 -25.60
CA HIS A 144 -10.77 -28.17 -26.76
C HIS A 144 -10.91 -26.65 -26.53
N ASN A 145 -11.62 -26.22 -25.49
CA ASN A 145 -11.89 -24.82 -25.20
C ASN A 145 -11.90 -24.58 -23.68
N PRO A 146 -10.97 -23.76 -23.14
CA PRO A 146 -10.89 -23.48 -21.70
C PRO A 146 -12.20 -22.97 -21.08
N GLY A 147 -13.01 -22.20 -21.82
CA GLY A 147 -14.32 -21.73 -21.34
C GLY A 147 -15.34 -22.87 -21.20
N ALA A 148 -15.42 -23.74 -22.21
CA ALA A 148 -16.29 -24.93 -22.15
C ALA A 148 -15.80 -25.93 -21.08
N THR A 149 -14.49 -26.09 -20.93
CA THR A 149 -13.88 -26.89 -19.87
C THR A 149 -14.24 -26.31 -18.50
N LEU A 150 -14.14 -25.00 -18.31
CA LEU A 150 -14.51 -24.34 -17.05
C LEU A 150 -16.00 -24.55 -16.72
N ASP A 151 -16.89 -24.37 -17.68
CA ASP A 151 -18.33 -24.62 -17.50
C ASP A 151 -18.61 -26.08 -17.11
N TRP A 152 -17.90 -27.02 -17.73
CA TRP A 152 -18.01 -28.43 -17.41
C TRP A 152 -17.46 -28.74 -16.01
N LEU A 153 -16.28 -28.23 -15.67
CA LEU A 153 -15.66 -28.42 -14.34
C LEU A 153 -16.54 -27.82 -13.23
N THR A 154 -17.15 -26.66 -13.47
CA THR A 154 -18.05 -26.02 -12.50
C THR A 154 -19.26 -26.90 -12.18
N LYS A 155 -19.76 -27.66 -13.16
CA LYS A 155 -20.92 -28.54 -12.98
C LYS A 155 -20.55 -29.91 -12.40
N ASN A 156 -19.37 -30.42 -12.73
CA ASN A 156 -19.05 -31.84 -12.54
C ASN A 156 -17.93 -32.09 -11.54
N ALA A 157 -16.97 -31.17 -11.39
CA ALA A 157 -15.85 -31.33 -10.48
C ALA A 157 -16.20 -30.96 -9.02
N ARG A 158 -15.31 -31.30 -8.10
CA ARG A 158 -15.35 -30.86 -6.70
C ARG A 158 -14.04 -30.15 -6.37
N VAL A 159 -14.14 -28.97 -5.77
CA VAL A 159 -13.00 -28.29 -5.17
C VAL A 159 -12.94 -28.67 -3.70
N GLU A 160 -11.83 -29.25 -3.27
CA GLU A 160 -11.61 -29.75 -1.92
C GLU A 160 -10.47 -29.00 -1.25
N GLY A 161 -10.63 -28.66 0.03
CA GLY A 161 -9.62 -27.92 0.80
C GLY A 161 -10.15 -27.49 2.16
N GLN A 162 -9.24 -27.08 3.04
CA GLN A 162 -9.62 -26.49 4.32
C GLN A 162 -10.08 -25.06 4.09
N THR A 163 -11.35 -24.78 4.40
CA THR A 163 -11.77 -23.42 4.73
C THR A 163 -11.48 -23.20 6.22
N PRO A 164 -10.89 -22.06 6.63
CA PRO A 164 -10.91 -21.69 8.03
C PRO A 164 -12.38 -21.50 8.41
N THR A 165 -12.97 -22.47 9.12
CA THR A 165 -14.41 -22.48 9.40
C THR A 165 -14.84 -21.41 10.42
N VAL A 166 -13.91 -20.66 11.00
CA VAL A 166 -14.20 -19.63 12.00
C VAL A 166 -13.11 -18.55 11.94
N GLY A 167 -13.52 -17.27 11.90
CA GLY A 167 -12.61 -16.14 12.16
C GLY A 167 -12.14 -16.12 13.62
N PRO A 168 -11.18 -15.26 13.99
CA PRO A 168 -10.79 -15.08 15.40
C PRO A 168 -12.04 -14.75 16.23
N ARG A 169 -12.23 -15.46 17.35
CA ARG A 169 -13.22 -15.11 18.38
C ARG A 169 -12.65 -14.07 19.34
#